data_AF-A0A399YRQ8-F1
#
_entry.id   AF-A0A399YRQ8-F1
#
_cell.length_a   1.000
_cell.length_b   1.000
_cell.length_c   1.000
_cell.angle_alpha   90.00
_cell.angle_beta   90.00
_cell.angle_gamma   90.00
#
_symmetry.space_group_name_H-M   'P 1'
#
loop_
_entity.id
_entity.type
_entity.pdbx_description
1 polymer ?
#
loop_
_entity_poly.entity_id
_entity_poly.type
_entity_poly.pdbx_seq_one_letter_code
_entity_poly.pdbx_strand_id
1 'polypeptide(L)'
;MKLIVRAVMLGLLLTAAFASSAQEGDPSPAPPMGQQITPLPSSYALAGITFEYQGWNNCGPATLTNALTYFGYADKQGRAASWLKPNREDKNVSPWQMVQFVNSQVPEIPVYALERVGGTLDMLKLLISNNYPVIIEAGYDPEPDRLGWMGHYLLVSGYDDASAEFITQDSYLGPNLRYSYDHIQRFWQHFNYTYIVLYDSGAEPALLDLLGANADPQTNALNALQIATAEATADRSNAFAWFNMGTNFVRLGIMDRAVIAYDEARRIGLPWRMLWYQFGPFEAYYAEGRYQDMIDLARNNLNDGGGQYVEETFYYAGLAREALGERDRAINNLREAVNFNPNFTAAREKLDQLTQ
;
A
#
# COMPACT_ATOMS: atom_id res chain seq x y z
N MET A 1 -0.05 10.84 -18.80
CA MET A 1 -0.14 12.28 -18.45
C MET A 1 1.22 12.68 -17.89
N LYS A 2 2.00 13.48 -18.62
CA LYS A 2 3.45 13.68 -18.39
C LYS A 2 3.71 14.67 -17.25
N LEU A 3 4.50 14.29 -16.24
CA LEU A 3 5.06 15.22 -15.25
C LEU A 3 6.26 15.95 -15.84
N ILE A 4 6.23 17.28 -15.79
CA ILE A 4 7.38 18.16 -16.04
C ILE A 4 7.63 18.93 -14.75
N VAL A 5 8.78 18.67 -14.14
CA VAL A 5 9.31 19.40 -12.98
C VAL A 5 9.81 20.77 -13.45
N ARG A 6 9.32 21.86 -12.85
CA ARG A 6 9.99 23.17 -12.88
C ARG A 6 9.99 23.78 -11.49
N ALA A 7 11.17 23.87 -10.91
CA ALA A 7 11.47 24.69 -9.75
C ALA A 7 11.58 26.16 -10.16
N VAL A 8 10.97 27.07 -9.40
CA VAL A 8 11.31 28.49 -9.41
C VAL A 8 11.30 29.00 -7.97
N MET A 9 12.50 29.30 -7.46
CA MET A 9 12.72 30.19 -6.33
C MET A 9 12.52 31.63 -6.81
N LEU A 10 11.74 32.43 -6.11
CA LEU A 10 11.89 33.89 -6.16
C LEU A 10 11.51 34.49 -4.80
N GLY A 11 12.52 34.99 -4.09
CA GLY A 11 12.33 35.86 -2.94
C GLY A 11 12.05 37.29 -3.40
N LEU A 12 11.18 37.99 -2.68
CA LEU A 12 11.10 39.45 -2.74
C LEU A 12 10.79 39.98 -1.33
N LEU A 13 11.73 40.74 -0.78
CA LEU A 13 11.49 41.70 0.31
C LEU A 13 10.78 42.93 -0.27
N LEU A 14 9.76 43.45 0.41
CA LEU A 14 9.40 44.86 0.29
C LEU A 14 8.86 45.40 1.62
N THR A 15 9.43 46.52 2.08
CA THR A 15 9.10 47.26 3.30
C THR A 15 8.01 48.32 3.07
N ALA A 16 7.02 48.31 3.97
CA ALA A 16 6.17 49.37 4.55
C ALA A 16 5.79 50.66 3.77
N ALA A 17 4.49 51.00 3.82
CA ALA A 17 4.00 52.35 4.13
C ALA A 17 2.57 52.28 4.72
N PHE A 18 2.37 52.93 5.88
CA PHE A 18 1.08 53.11 6.55
C PHE A 18 0.31 54.27 5.92
N ALA A 19 -0.98 54.07 5.64
CA ALA A 19 -1.96 55.14 5.50
C ALA A 19 -3.26 54.71 6.20
N SER A 20 -3.66 55.51 7.19
CA SER A 20 -4.88 55.34 7.99
C SER A 20 -6.06 56.00 7.27
N SER A 21 -7.12 55.22 7.04
CA SER A 21 -8.47 55.75 6.88
C SER A 21 -9.42 54.88 7.69
N ALA A 22 -10.00 55.47 8.73
CA ALA A 22 -11.02 54.86 9.55
C ALA A 22 -12.28 54.63 8.70
N GLN A 23 -12.74 53.38 8.63
CA GLN A 23 -14.01 53.01 8.03
C GLN A 23 -14.76 52.13 9.02
N GLU A 24 -16.04 52.45 9.16
CA GLU A 24 -16.98 51.98 10.18
C GLU A 24 -17.05 50.44 10.26
N GLY A 25 -17.24 49.94 11.48
CA GLY A 25 -17.12 48.53 11.85
C GLY A 25 -18.08 47.61 11.10
N ASP A 26 -17.49 46.72 10.30
CA ASP A 26 -18.12 45.49 9.84
C ASP A 26 -18.18 44.51 11.04
N PRO A 27 -19.28 43.76 11.24
CA PRO A 27 -19.32 42.73 12.28
C PRO A 27 -18.25 41.68 11.99
N SER A 28 -17.34 41.50 12.93
CA SER A 28 -16.31 40.45 12.91
C SER A 28 -16.95 39.10 12.53
N PRO A 29 -16.41 38.35 11.55
CA PRO A 29 -16.88 37.01 11.29
C PRO A 29 -16.72 36.21 12.58
N ALA A 30 -17.78 35.49 12.95
CA ALA A 30 -17.75 34.55 14.06
C ALA A 30 -16.54 33.60 13.89
N PRO A 31 -15.87 33.21 14.99
CA PRO A 31 -14.82 32.19 14.90
C PRO A 31 -15.42 30.96 14.20
N PRO A 32 -14.66 30.26 13.34
CA PRO A 32 -15.16 29.05 12.70
C PRO A 32 -15.68 28.13 13.80
N MET A 33 -16.95 27.72 13.67
CA MET A 33 -17.56 26.75 14.58
C MET A 33 -16.61 25.57 14.69
N GLY A 34 -16.09 25.34 15.90
CA GLY A 34 -15.15 24.26 16.17
C GLY A 34 -15.73 22.93 15.67
N GLN A 35 -14.88 22.19 14.97
CA GLN A 35 -15.25 20.92 14.35
C GLN A 35 -15.61 20.01 15.51
N GLN A 36 -16.89 19.69 15.63
CA GLN A 36 -17.38 18.86 16.72
C GLN A 36 -16.78 17.46 16.51
N ILE A 37 -15.67 17.17 17.19
CA ILE A 37 -15.04 15.85 17.15
C ILE A 37 -15.99 14.91 17.86
N THR A 38 -16.77 14.15 17.08
CA THR A 38 -17.56 13.05 17.62
C THR A 38 -16.56 12.04 18.19
N PRO A 39 -16.59 11.76 19.51
CA PRO A 39 -15.68 10.78 20.09
C PRO A 39 -15.95 9.40 19.47
N LEU A 40 -14.89 8.65 19.18
CA LEU A 40 -15.01 7.29 18.66
C LEU A 40 -15.79 6.43 19.67
N PRO A 41 -16.73 5.58 19.22
CA PRO A 41 -17.36 4.61 20.11
C PRO A 41 -16.29 3.63 20.63
N SER A 42 -16.45 3.13 21.85
CA SER A 42 -15.48 2.20 22.46
C SER A 42 -15.45 0.82 21.80
N SER A 43 -16.47 0.48 21.01
CA SER A 43 -16.48 -0.69 20.16
C SER A 43 -17.41 -0.48 18.97
N TYR A 44 -17.11 -1.13 17.86
CA TYR A 44 -17.93 -1.11 16.65
C TYR A 44 -17.68 -2.37 15.83
N ALA A 45 -18.69 -2.85 15.12
CA ALA A 45 -18.54 -3.95 14.16
C ALA A 45 -19.45 -3.73 12.96
N LEU A 46 -18.88 -3.85 11.77
CA LEU A 46 -19.62 -3.88 10.51
C LEU A 46 -20.47 -5.15 10.47
N ALA A 47 -21.72 -5.00 10.04
CA ALA A 47 -22.63 -6.10 9.76
C ALA A 47 -22.78 -6.30 8.25
N GLY A 48 -23.21 -7.50 7.83
CA GLY A 48 -23.53 -7.76 6.43
C GLY A 48 -22.37 -8.25 5.54
N ILE A 49 -21.16 -8.40 6.09
CA ILE A 49 -20.07 -9.05 5.36
C ILE A 49 -20.35 -10.56 5.26
N THR A 50 -20.37 -11.07 4.04
CA THR A 50 -20.40 -12.51 3.75
C THR A 50 -18.98 -13.02 3.59
N PHE A 51 -18.66 -14.09 4.31
CA PHE A 51 -17.32 -14.68 4.31
C PHE A 51 -17.17 -15.80 3.28
N GLU A 52 -16.03 -15.81 2.60
CA GLU A 52 -15.46 -16.95 1.91
C GLU A 52 -13.99 -17.17 2.28
N TYR A 53 -13.60 -18.45 2.36
CA TYR A 53 -12.20 -18.86 2.51
C TYR A 53 -11.42 -18.61 1.22
N GLN A 54 -10.14 -18.31 1.34
CA GLN A 54 -9.27 -18.20 0.19
C GLN A 54 -9.03 -19.57 -0.47
N GLY A 55 -8.92 -19.54 -1.80
CA GLY A 55 -8.26 -20.58 -2.56
C GLY A 55 -6.73 -20.52 -2.48
N TRP A 56 -6.07 -21.32 -3.31
CA TRP A 56 -4.62 -21.36 -3.42
C TRP A 56 -4.04 -19.98 -3.77
N ASN A 57 -3.18 -19.43 -2.91
CA ASN A 57 -2.56 -18.11 -3.03
C ASN A 57 -3.55 -16.94 -3.28
N ASN A 58 -4.80 -17.07 -2.80
CA ASN A 58 -5.85 -16.09 -3.06
C ASN A 58 -6.14 -15.15 -1.88
N CYS A 59 -5.20 -14.91 -0.95
CA CYS A 59 -5.45 -14.04 0.21
C CYS A 59 -5.96 -12.64 -0.21
N GLY A 60 -5.31 -11.99 -1.17
CA GLY A 60 -5.76 -10.72 -1.75
C GLY A 60 -7.15 -10.81 -2.39
N PRO A 61 -7.35 -11.65 -3.43
CA PRO A 61 -8.65 -11.82 -4.08
C PRO A 61 -9.81 -12.14 -3.13
N ALA A 62 -9.62 -13.09 -2.20
CA ALA A 62 -10.65 -13.50 -1.26
C ALA A 62 -10.98 -12.41 -0.23
N THR A 63 -9.96 -11.73 0.31
CA THR A 63 -10.16 -10.62 1.24
C THR A 63 -10.87 -9.44 0.57
N LEU A 64 -10.52 -9.14 -0.69
CA LEU A 64 -11.19 -8.11 -1.48
C LEU A 64 -12.65 -8.45 -1.76
N THR A 65 -12.92 -9.70 -2.17
CA THR A 65 -14.30 -10.17 -2.40
C THR A 65 -15.12 -10.15 -1.11
N ASN A 66 -14.57 -10.61 0.02
CA ASN A 66 -15.22 -10.51 1.33
C ASN A 66 -15.60 -9.06 1.65
N ALA A 67 -14.70 -8.11 1.42
CA ALA A 67 -14.96 -6.68 1.67
C ALA A 67 -16.08 -6.14 0.76
N LEU A 68 -16.06 -6.50 -0.53
CA LEU A 68 -17.07 -6.08 -1.51
C LEU A 68 -18.49 -6.60 -1.16
N THR A 69 -18.61 -7.74 -0.46
CA THR A 69 -19.93 -8.26 -0.06
C THR A 69 -20.69 -7.32 0.89
N TYR A 70 -19.98 -6.46 1.63
CA TYR A 70 -20.58 -5.41 2.45
C TYR A 70 -21.49 -4.47 1.62
N PHE A 71 -21.16 -4.31 0.34
CA PHE A 71 -21.90 -3.48 -0.63
C PHE A 71 -22.81 -4.31 -1.54
N GLY A 72 -23.09 -5.56 -1.18
CA GLY A 72 -23.97 -6.45 -1.95
C GLY A 72 -23.33 -7.10 -3.18
N TYR A 73 -21.99 -7.15 -3.26
CA TYR A 73 -21.30 -7.88 -4.33
C TYR A 73 -21.63 -9.38 -4.28
N ALA A 74 -22.11 -9.92 -5.41
CA ALA A 74 -22.62 -11.30 -5.49
C ALA A 74 -21.60 -12.31 -6.04
N ASP A 75 -20.56 -11.83 -6.72
CA ASP A 75 -19.51 -12.67 -7.30
C ASP A 75 -18.57 -13.23 -6.21
N LYS A 76 -17.73 -14.18 -6.61
CA LYS A 76 -16.76 -14.88 -5.77
C LYS A 76 -15.33 -14.48 -6.15
N GLN A 77 -14.33 -14.80 -5.32
CA GLN A 77 -12.92 -14.48 -5.58
C GLN A 77 -12.38 -14.95 -6.94
N GLY A 78 -13.03 -15.91 -7.61
CA GLY A 78 -12.60 -16.41 -8.91
C GLY A 78 -12.36 -15.29 -9.93
N ARG A 79 -13.28 -14.32 -10.01
CA ARG A 79 -13.15 -13.15 -10.91
C ARG A 79 -11.97 -12.27 -10.52
N ALA A 80 -11.85 -11.95 -9.22
CA ALA A 80 -10.74 -11.17 -8.71
C ALA A 80 -9.39 -11.87 -8.95
N ALA A 81 -9.30 -13.17 -8.66
CA ALA A 81 -8.08 -13.97 -8.84
C ALA A 81 -7.66 -14.06 -10.31
N SER A 82 -8.60 -14.30 -11.24
CA SER A 82 -8.29 -14.36 -12.67
C SER A 82 -7.74 -13.04 -13.24
N TRP A 83 -8.09 -11.90 -12.64
CA TRP A 83 -7.61 -10.60 -13.09
C TRP A 83 -6.32 -10.15 -12.37
N LEU A 84 -6.32 -10.23 -11.04
CA LEU A 84 -5.21 -9.76 -10.19
C LEU A 84 -3.97 -10.63 -10.35
N LYS A 85 -4.15 -11.95 -10.42
CA LYS A 85 -3.08 -12.94 -10.44
C LYS A 85 -3.41 -14.07 -11.43
N PRO A 86 -3.38 -13.78 -12.75
CA PRO A 86 -3.78 -14.73 -13.79
C PRO A 86 -2.91 -16.00 -13.81
N ASN A 87 -1.68 -15.93 -13.28
CA ASN A 87 -0.93 -17.13 -12.93
C ASN A 87 -1.37 -17.66 -11.55
N ARG A 88 -1.77 -18.93 -11.49
CA ARG A 88 -2.24 -19.56 -10.25
C ARG A 88 -1.16 -19.63 -9.16
N GLU A 89 0.12 -19.71 -9.54
CA GLU A 89 1.24 -19.84 -8.61
C GLU A 89 1.81 -18.52 -8.10
N ASP A 90 1.32 -17.40 -8.66
CA ASP A 90 1.56 -16.07 -8.10
C ASP A 90 1.08 -16.02 -6.66
N LYS A 91 1.95 -15.49 -5.79
CA LYS A 91 1.80 -15.45 -4.33
C LYS A 91 1.46 -14.07 -3.82
N ASN A 92 1.52 -13.05 -4.68
CA ASN A 92 1.32 -11.68 -4.32
C ASN A 92 0.21 -11.04 -5.15
N VAL A 93 -0.43 -10.04 -4.57
CA VAL A 93 -1.19 -9.05 -5.30
C VAL A 93 -0.84 -7.74 -4.63
N SER A 94 -0.29 -6.79 -5.38
CA SER A 94 0.04 -5.47 -4.86
C SER A 94 -1.23 -4.68 -4.50
N PRO A 95 -1.23 -3.86 -3.42
CA PRO A 95 -2.40 -3.08 -3.01
C PRO A 95 -3.03 -2.22 -4.12
N TRP A 96 -2.20 -1.61 -4.96
CA TRP A 96 -2.68 -0.80 -6.09
C TRP A 96 -3.45 -1.63 -7.13
N GLN A 97 -3.11 -2.91 -7.33
CA GLN A 97 -3.84 -3.80 -8.23
C GLN A 97 -5.23 -4.09 -7.66
N MET A 98 -5.35 -4.31 -6.35
CA MET A 98 -6.64 -4.50 -5.68
C MET A 98 -7.53 -3.26 -5.84
N VAL A 99 -6.96 -2.07 -5.64
CA VAL A 99 -7.67 -0.80 -5.88
C VAL A 99 -8.11 -0.68 -7.34
N GLN A 100 -7.22 -0.98 -8.30
CA GLN A 100 -7.55 -0.94 -9.72
C GLN A 100 -8.64 -1.95 -10.09
N PHE A 101 -8.65 -3.15 -9.50
CA PHE A 101 -9.70 -4.14 -9.71
C PHE A 101 -11.06 -3.59 -9.31
N VAL A 102 -11.20 -3.03 -8.10
CA VAL A 102 -12.46 -2.42 -7.67
C VAL A 102 -12.88 -1.30 -8.62
N ASN A 103 -11.96 -0.37 -8.90
CA ASN A 103 -12.27 0.85 -9.63
C ASN A 103 -12.49 0.66 -11.14
N SER A 104 -12.12 -0.49 -11.72
CA SER A 104 -12.21 -0.73 -13.17
C SER A 104 -12.86 -2.05 -13.58
N GLN A 105 -12.89 -3.04 -12.69
CA GLN A 105 -13.38 -4.39 -12.98
C GLN A 105 -14.65 -4.74 -12.23
N VAL A 106 -15.22 -3.84 -11.41
CA VAL A 106 -16.48 -4.06 -10.70
C VAL A 106 -17.52 -2.94 -11.04
N PRO A 107 -17.88 -2.74 -12.31
CA PRO A 107 -18.79 -1.65 -12.71
C PRO A 107 -20.26 -1.87 -12.30
N GLU A 108 -20.63 -3.08 -11.89
CA GLU A 108 -22.03 -3.44 -11.57
C GLU A 108 -22.55 -2.91 -10.23
N ILE A 109 -21.65 -2.48 -9.32
CA ILE A 109 -22.02 -1.84 -8.05
C ILE A 109 -21.23 -0.51 -7.91
N PRO A 110 -21.82 0.54 -7.30
CA PRO A 110 -21.20 1.87 -7.25
C PRO A 110 -20.15 1.98 -6.13
N VAL A 111 -19.18 1.07 -6.11
CA VAL A 111 -18.14 0.96 -5.07
C VAL A 111 -16.77 1.31 -5.66
N TYR A 112 -15.98 2.01 -4.85
CA TYR A 112 -14.61 2.36 -5.15
C TYR A 112 -13.70 1.95 -4.00
N ALA A 113 -12.40 1.90 -4.30
CA ALA A 113 -11.36 1.65 -3.33
C ALA A 113 -10.25 2.70 -3.44
N LEU A 114 -9.59 2.94 -2.30
CA LEU A 114 -8.48 3.88 -2.18
C LEU A 114 -7.44 3.32 -1.21
N GLU A 115 -6.16 3.36 -1.60
CA GLU A 115 -5.03 2.92 -0.79
C GLU A 115 -4.34 4.11 -0.11
N ARG A 116 -3.94 3.94 1.15
CA ARG A 116 -3.03 4.85 1.88
C ARG A 116 -2.03 4.05 2.72
N VAL A 117 -0.97 4.73 3.16
CA VAL A 117 0.09 4.17 4.01
C VAL A 117 0.21 4.93 5.32
N GLY A 118 1.00 4.43 6.27
CA GLY A 118 1.19 5.10 7.57
C GLY A 118 -0.10 5.19 8.38
N GLY A 119 -0.99 4.20 8.27
CA GLY A 119 -2.19 4.14 9.08
C GLY A 119 -1.90 3.97 10.57
N THR A 120 -2.87 4.36 11.39
CA THR A 120 -2.83 4.18 12.86
C THR A 120 -4.03 3.36 13.31
N LEU A 121 -3.97 2.77 14.51
CA LEU A 121 -5.13 2.06 15.07
C LEU A 121 -6.35 2.97 15.15
N ASP A 122 -6.16 4.25 15.52
CA ASP A 122 -7.23 5.25 15.55
C ASP A 122 -7.82 5.52 14.17
N MET A 123 -7.00 5.54 13.12
CA MET A 123 -7.49 5.67 11.73
C MET A 123 -8.33 4.45 11.34
N LEU A 124 -7.90 3.23 11.67
CA LEU A 124 -8.71 2.03 11.42
C LEU A 124 -10.04 2.09 12.16
N LYS A 125 -10.04 2.45 13.45
CA LYS A 125 -11.26 2.61 14.26
C LYS A 125 -12.18 3.67 13.68
N LEU A 126 -11.63 4.83 13.30
CA LEU A 126 -12.38 5.93 12.69
C LEU A 126 -13.08 5.50 11.40
N LEU A 127 -12.37 4.82 10.50
CA LEU A 127 -12.94 4.34 9.24
C LEU A 127 -14.04 3.30 9.49
N ILE A 128 -13.77 2.32 10.36
CA ILE A 128 -14.70 1.24 10.68
C ILE A 128 -15.97 1.78 11.36
N SER A 129 -15.84 2.69 12.34
CA SER A 129 -16.98 3.31 13.03
C SER A 129 -17.80 4.22 12.12
N ASN A 130 -17.26 4.61 10.97
CA ASN A 130 -17.94 5.36 9.91
C ASN A 130 -18.37 4.46 8.74
N ASN A 131 -18.50 3.15 8.96
CA ASN A 131 -19.05 2.19 7.99
C ASN A 131 -18.20 1.94 6.73
N TYR A 132 -16.88 2.14 6.83
CA TYR A 132 -15.94 1.80 5.77
C TYR A 132 -15.23 0.48 6.09
N PRO A 133 -15.41 -0.59 5.28
CA PRO A 133 -14.56 -1.78 5.37
C PRO A 133 -13.11 -1.43 5.02
N VAL A 134 -12.17 -1.91 5.83
CA VAL A 134 -10.74 -1.64 5.64
C VAL A 134 -9.97 -2.93 5.50
N ILE A 135 -9.24 -3.07 4.40
CA ILE A 135 -8.28 -4.15 4.18
C ILE A 135 -6.90 -3.64 4.58
N ILE A 136 -6.14 -4.42 5.35
CA ILE A 136 -4.73 -4.13 5.65
C ILE A 136 -3.85 -5.24 5.08
N GLU A 137 -2.63 -4.87 4.69
CA GLU A 137 -1.57 -5.83 4.36
C GLU A 137 -0.68 -6.01 5.59
N ALA A 138 -0.47 -7.24 6.04
CA ALA A 138 0.28 -7.53 7.25
C ALA A 138 1.23 -8.70 7.04
N GLY A 139 2.32 -8.71 7.80
CA GLY A 139 3.15 -9.91 7.89
C GLY A 139 2.39 -11.01 8.61
N TYR A 140 2.71 -12.23 8.26
CA TYR A 140 2.02 -13.41 8.76
C TYR A 140 3.01 -14.56 8.80
N ASP A 141 2.99 -15.33 9.88
CA ASP A 141 3.63 -16.65 9.94
C ASP A 141 2.57 -17.61 10.49
N PRO A 142 1.96 -18.46 9.64
CA PRO A 142 0.82 -19.28 10.04
C PRO A 142 1.20 -20.21 11.18
N GLU A 143 0.56 -20.04 12.34
CA GLU A 143 0.62 -21.01 13.43
C GLU A 143 -0.45 -22.09 13.21
N PRO A 144 -0.18 -23.36 13.57
CA PRO A 144 1.03 -23.88 14.21
C PRO A 144 2.15 -24.27 13.23
N ASP A 145 1.91 -24.17 11.91
CA ASP A 145 2.77 -24.78 10.89
C ASP A 145 4.12 -24.07 10.70
N ARG A 146 4.24 -22.80 11.11
CA ARG A 146 5.44 -21.96 11.06
C ARG A 146 6.15 -22.06 9.70
N LEU A 147 5.38 -21.81 8.65
CA LEU A 147 5.84 -21.85 7.26
C LEU A 147 6.81 -20.71 6.92
N GLY A 148 7.10 -19.84 7.89
CA GLY A 148 7.96 -18.67 7.80
C GLY A 148 7.17 -17.45 7.35
N TRP A 149 7.71 -16.28 7.65
CA TRP A 149 7.12 -14.98 7.30
C TRP A 149 6.66 -14.91 5.84
N MET A 150 5.43 -14.45 5.64
CA MET A 150 4.78 -14.16 4.36
C MET A 150 3.88 -12.93 4.51
N GLY A 151 3.51 -12.31 3.39
CA GLY A 151 2.46 -11.28 3.36
C GLY A 151 1.07 -11.91 3.41
N HIS A 152 0.14 -11.25 4.09
CA HIS A 152 -1.26 -11.64 4.17
C HIS A 152 -2.16 -10.42 4.20
N TYR A 153 -3.37 -10.57 3.69
CA TYR A 153 -4.39 -9.53 3.75
C TYR A 153 -5.42 -9.85 4.82
N LEU A 154 -5.76 -8.86 5.63
CA LEU A 154 -6.82 -8.95 6.64
C LEU A 154 -7.89 -7.91 6.34
N LEU A 155 -9.15 -8.34 6.27
CA LEU A 155 -10.28 -7.41 6.29
C LEU A 155 -10.62 -7.10 7.74
N VAL A 156 -10.34 -5.88 8.19
CA VAL A 156 -10.69 -5.40 9.52
C VAL A 156 -12.14 -4.91 9.48
N SER A 157 -13.00 -5.57 10.27
CA SER A 157 -14.45 -5.34 10.24
C SER A 157 -15.03 -4.88 11.58
N GLY A 158 -14.21 -4.72 12.61
CA GLY A 158 -14.67 -4.25 13.92
C GLY A 158 -13.54 -4.08 14.90
N TYR A 159 -13.84 -3.50 16.07
CA TYR A 159 -12.91 -3.34 17.17
C TYR A 159 -13.64 -3.29 18.51
N ASP A 160 -12.92 -3.61 19.58
CA ASP A 160 -13.37 -3.52 20.96
C ASP A 160 -12.23 -3.02 21.86
N ASP A 161 -12.36 -1.79 22.37
CA ASP A 161 -11.35 -1.17 23.24
C ASP A 161 -11.29 -1.84 24.61
N ALA A 162 -12.35 -2.50 25.07
CA ALA A 162 -12.36 -3.18 26.37
C ALA A 162 -11.45 -4.42 26.36
N SER A 163 -11.35 -5.10 25.21
CA SER A 163 -10.42 -6.21 25.02
C SER A 163 -9.12 -5.83 24.29
N ALA A 164 -9.02 -4.59 23.79
CA ALA A 164 -7.92 -4.11 22.97
C ALA A 164 -7.69 -4.96 21.71
N GLU A 165 -8.78 -5.25 21.00
CA GLU A 165 -8.77 -6.15 19.83
C GLU A 165 -9.47 -5.55 18.61
N PHE A 166 -8.99 -5.93 17.43
CA PHE A 166 -9.73 -5.85 16.18
C PHE A 166 -10.44 -7.17 15.89
N ILE A 167 -11.60 -7.07 15.24
CA ILE A 167 -12.34 -8.18 14.64
C ILE A 167 -12.02 -8.18 13.14
N THR A 168 -11.56 -9.31 12.63
CA THR A 168 -11.13 -9.47 11.23
C THR A 168 -11.83 -10.62 10.53
N GLN A 169 -12.02 -10.49 9.22
CA GLN A 169 -12.35 -11.60 8.32
C GLN A 169 -11.04 -12.09 7.69
N ASP A 170 -10.43 -13.11 8.29
CA ASP A 170 -9.19 -13.69 7.82
C ASP A 170 -9.51 -14.77 6.78
N SER A 171 -9.20 -14.52 5.51
CA SER A 171 -9.55 -15.47 4.45
C SER A 171 -8.86 -16.83 4.57
N TYR A 172 -7.74 -16.90 5.31
CA TYR A 172 -7.02 -18.15 5.54
C TYR A 172 -7.57 -18.91 6.75
N LEU A 173 -7.72 -18.24 7.89
CA LEU A 173 -8.06 -18.89 9.15
C LEU A 173 -9.57 -18.93 9.45
N GLY A 174 -10.34 -17.94 9.02
CA GLY A 174 -11.79 -17.91 9.23
C GLY A 174 -12.39 -16.53 9.55
N PRO A 175 -13.73 -16.47 9.66
CA PRO A 175 -14.45 -15.24 9.92
C PRO A 175 -14.36 -14.80 11.39
N ASN A 176 -14.50 -13.49 11.62
CA ASN A 176 -14.61 -12.87 12.95
C ASN A 176 -13.49 -13.23 13.93
N LEU A 177 -12.27 -13.45 13.44
CA LEU A 177 -11.11 -13.66 14.29
C LEU A 177 -10.76 -12.38 15.04
N ARG A 178 -10.21 -12.55 16.25
CA ARG A 178 -9.80 -11.46 17.10
C ARG A 178 -8.29 -11.41 17.16
N TYR A 179 -7.74 -10.25 16.82
CA TYR A 179 -6.32 -9.97 16.95
C TYR A 179 -6.14 -8.78 17.88
N SER A 180 -5.22 -8.88 18.84
CA SER A 180 -4.91 -7.74 19.70
C SER A 180 -4.37 -6.57 18.88
N TYR A 181 -4.56 -5.36 19.39
CA TYR A 181 -3.99 -4.14 18.80
C TYR A 181 -2.48 -4.24 18.62
N ASP A 182 -1.77 -4.80 19.61
CA ASP A 182 -0.33 -5.01 19.52
C ASP A 182 0.06 -6.00 18.41
N HIS A 183 -0.74 -7.06 18.21
CA HIS A 183 -0.52 -8.00 17.12
C HIS A 183 -0.67 -7.30 15.77
N ILE A 184 -1.79 -6.59 15.56
CA ILE A 184 -2.03 -5.85 14.32
C ILE A 184 -0.92 -4.83 14.11
N GLN A 185 -0.61 -3.97 15.09
CA GLN A 185 0.44 -2.96 14.98
C GLN A 185 1.78 -3.55 14.55
N ARG A 186 2.21 -4.65 15.21
CA ARG A 186 3.49 -5.31 14.92
C ARG A 186 3.56 -5.81 13.48
N PHE A 187 2.55 -6.57 13.04
CA PHE A 187 2.60 -7.20 11.73
C PHE A 187 2.24 -6.25 10.59
N TRP A 188 1.42 -5.24 10.85
CA TRP A 188 1.08 -4.18 9.90
C TRP A 188 2.26 -3.25 9.60
N GLN A 189 3.16 -3.04 10.58
CA GLN A 189 4.43 -2.34 10.36
C GLN A 189 5.24 -2.96 9.21
N HIS A 190 5.20 -4.28 9.05
CA HIS A 190 5.99 -4.97 8.03
C HIS A 190 5.65 -4.51 6.59
N PHE A 191 4.49 -3.88 6.40
CA PHE A 191 3.96 -3.39 5.12
C PHE A 191 3.63 -1.89 5.19
N ASN A 192 4.45 -1.10 5.89
CA ASN A 192 4.33 0.36 5.96
C ASN A 192 2.95 0.87 6.41
N TYR A 193 2.26 0.08 7.25
CA TYR A 193 0.91 0.39 7.69
C TYR A 193 -0.04 0.67 6.52
N THR A 194 0.06 -0.13 5.44
CA THR A 194 -0.76 0.00 4.23
C THR A 194 -2.19 -0.44 4.48
N TYR A 195 -3.16 0.38 4.06
CA TYR A 195 -4.57 0.06 4.14
C TYR A 195 -5.32 0.48 2.87
N ILE A 196 -6.33 -0.31 2.52
CA ILE A 196 -7.25 -0.07 1.42
C ILE A 196 -8.63 0.12 2.04
N VAL A 197 -9.26 1.25 1.73
CA VAL A 197 -10.62 1.58 2.17
C VAL A 197 -11.56 1.38 1.01
N LEU A 198 -12.64 0.63 1.22
CA LEU A 198 -13.74 0.52 0.25
C LEU A 198 -14.87 1.46 0.65
N TYR A 199 -15.49 2.11 -0.34
CA TYR A 199 -16.53 3.10 -0.13
C TYR A 199 -17.53 3.14 -1.28
N ASP A 200 -18.79 3.47 -0.98
CA ASP A 200 -19.78 3.81 -2.01
C ASP A 200 -19.43 5.13 -2.70
N SER A 201 -19.80 5.27 -3.97
CA SER A 201 -19.53 6.44 -4.82
C SER A 201 -19.91 7.78 -4.21
N GLY A 202 -20.99 7.84 -3.42
CA GLY A 202 -21.44 9.05 -2.75
C GLY A 202 -20.67 9.42 -1.47
N ALA A 203 -19.83 8.50 -0.97
CA ALA A 203 -19.16 8.64 0.33
C ALA A 203 -17.72 9.18 0.21
N GLU A 204 -17.23 9.46 -1.01
CA GLU A 204 -15.86 9.93 -1.23
C GLU A 204 -15.53 11.23 -0.49
N PRO A 205 -16.35 12.30 -0.56
CA PRO A 205 -16.00 13.55 0.15
C PRO A 205 -15.88 13.35 1.66
N ALA A 206 -16.80 12.58 2.25
CA ALA A 206 -16.78 12.27 3.68
C ALA A 206 -15.56 11.40 4.06
N LEU A 207 -15.17 10.44 3.20
CA LEU A 207 -13.97 9.65 3.40
C LEU A 207 -12.71 10.53 3.38
N LEU A 208 -12.59 11.43 2.40
CA LEU A 208 -11.44 12.34 2.32
C LEU A 208 -11.38 13.28 3.52
N ASP A 209 -12.52 13.77 4.00
CA ASP A 209 -12.59 14.56 5.23
C ASP A 209 -12.10 13.79 6.46
N LEU A 210 -12.47 12.50 6.59
CA LEU A 210 -11.99 11.63 7.68
C LEU A 210 -10.48 11.36 7.59
N LEU A 211 -9.95 11.15 6.38
CA LEU A 211 -8.50 10.98 6.16
C LEU A 211 -7.73 12.27 6.48
N GLY A 212 -8.38 13.43 6.42
CA GLY A 212 -7.80 14.74 6.69
C GLY A 212 -6.57 14.99 5.81
N ALA A 213 -5.43 15.31 6.43
CA ALA A 213 -4.18 15.52 5.70
C ALA A 213 -3.71 14.29 4.90
N ASN A 214 -4.10 13.07 5.30
CA ASN A 214 -3.77 11.84 4.58
C ASN A 214 -4.63 11.65 3.31
N ALA A 215 -5.62 12.50 3.06
CA ALA A 215 -6.36 12.50 1.80
C ALA A 215 -5.45 12.84 0.61
N ASP A 216 -4.48 13.73 0.78
CA ASP A 216 -3.47 14.03 -0.24
C ASP A 216 -2.35 12.97 -0.23
N PRO A 217 -2.07 12.27 -1.36
CA PRO A 217 -1.07 11.20 -1.40
C PRO A 217 0.35 11.65 -1.03
N GLN A 218 0.74 12.89 -1.38
CA GLN A 218 2.08 13.39 -1.06
C GLN A 218 2.22 13.65 0.44
N THR A 219 1.20 14.26 1.05
CA THR A 219 1.11 14.50 2.49
C THR A 219 1.02 13.19 3.27
N ASN A 220 0.27 12.20 2.77
CA ASN A 220 0.23 10.87 3.36
C ASN A 220 1.60 10.19 3.37
N ALA A 221 2.36 10.25 2.26
CA ALA A 221 3.71 9.70 2.20
C ALA A 221 4.68 10.43 3.15
N LEU A 222 4.54 11.75 3.34
CA LEU A 222 5.31 12.51 4.33
C LEU A 222 4.98 12.08 5.76
N ASN A 223 3.70 11.90 6.10
CA ASN A 223 3.28 11.43 7.42
C ASN A 223 3.78 10.01 7.70
N ALA A 224 3.66 9.10 6.74
CA ALA A 224 4.19 7.74 6.84
C ALA A 224 5.72 7.73 6.98
N LEU A 225 6.43 8.62 6.28
CA LEU A 225 7.87 8.80 6.45
C LEU A 225 8.22 9.24 7.87
N GLN A 226 7.44 10.14 8.48
CA GLN A 226 7.66 10.57 9.87
C GLN A 226 7.51 9.41 10.85
N ILE A 227 6.49 8.56 10.67
CA ILE A 227 6.29 7.34 11.47
C ILE A 227 7.52 6.44 11.34
N ALA A 228 7.90 6.07 10.12
CA ALA A 228 9.04 5.17 9.89
C ALA A 228 10.37 5.75 10.43
N THR A 229 10.57 7.07 10.29
CA THR A 229 11.76 7.76 10.82
C THR A 229 11.78 7.73 12.36
N ALA A 230 10.65 7.96 13.01
CA ALA A 230 10.54 7.90 14.47
C ALA A 230 10.83 6.49 14.99
N GLU A 231 10.27 5.47 14.34
CA GLU A 231 10.49 4.06 14.69
C GLU A 231 11.95 3.63 14.50
N ALA A 232 12.57 3.97 13.35
CA ALA A 232 13.97 3.67 13.11
C ALA A 232 14.92 4.45 14.04
N THR A 233 14.47 5.61 14.55
CA THR A 233 15.23 6.38 15.55
C THR A 233 15.12 5.75 16.94
N ALA A 234 13.92 5.29 17.32
CA ALA A 234 13.66 4.64 18.60
C ALA A 234 14.34 3.27 18.69
N ASP A 235 14.33 2.49 17.60
CA ASP A 235 15.03 1.22 17.47
C ASP A 235 15.81 1.16 16.15
N ARG A 236 17.11 1.41 16.23
CA ARG A 236 18.02 1.38 15.08
C ARG A 236 18.19 -0.02 14.47
N SER A 237 17.78 -1.07 15.18
CA SER A 237 17.80 -2.46 14.71
C SER A 237 16.48 -2.92 14.07
N ASN A 238 15.48 -2.04 13.97
CA ASN A 238 14.22 -2.37 13.31
C ASN A 238 14.35 -2.29 11.78
N ALA A 239 14.61 -3.44 11.13
CA ALA A 239 14.74 -3.52 9.68
C ALA A 239 13.49 -3.06 8.92
N PHE A 240 12.28 -3.29 9.45
CA PHE A 240 11.03 -2.88 8.82
C PHE A 240 10.85 -1.35 8.86
N ALA A 241 11.24 -0.69 9.95
CA ALA A 241 11.21 0.77 10.02
C ALA A 241 12.14 1.42 8.97
N TRP A 242 13.35 0.88 8.81
CA TRP A 242 14.26 1.31 7.73
C TRP A 242 13.69 1.02 6.34
N PHE A 243 13.08 -0.15 6.14
CA PHE A 243 12.47 -0.51 4.87
C PHE A 243 11.30 0.44 4.54
N ASN A 244 10.41 0.71 5.49
CA ASN A 244 9.31 1.65 5.36
C ASN A 244 9.79 3.07 5.07
N MET A 245 10.89 3.49 5.70
CA MET A 245 11.51 4.78 5.39
C MET A 245 11.94 4.86 3.93
N GLY A 246 12.57 3.79 3.41
CA GLY A 246 12.89 3.65 1.99
C GLY A 246 11.65 3.69 1.09
N THR A 247 10.59 2.96 1.44
CA THR A 247 9.33 2.92 0.71
C THR A 247 8.67 4.31 0.62
N ASN A 248 8.69 5.08 1.71
CA ASN A 248 8.13 6.43 1.68
C ASN A 248 9.04 7.41 0.92
N PHE A 249 10.37 7.25 0.97
CA PHE A 249 11.27 8.03 0.11
C PHE A 249 11.04 7.77 -1.38
N VAL A 250 10.81 6.52 -1.79
CA VAL A 250 10.42 6.17 -3.17
C VAL A 250 9.12 6.88 -3.55
N ARG A 251 8.08 6.80 -2.70
CA ARG A 251 6.79 7.49 -2.93
C ARG A 251 6.95 9.02 -3.06
N LEU A 252 7.97 9.61 -2.43
CA LEU A 252 8.30 11.04 -2.50
C LEU A 252 9.30 11.39 -3.63
N GLY A 253 9.80 10.40 -4.37
CA GLY A 253 10.81 10.60 -5.42
C GLY A 253 12.22 10.92 -4.92
N ILE A 254 12.52 10.69 -3.65
CA ILE A 254 13.82 10.98 -3.03
C ILE A 254 14.69 9.70 -3.06
N MET A 255 15.17 9.36 -4.25
CA MET A 255 15.74 8.04 -4.54
C MET A 255 17.08 7.78 -3.84
N ASP A 256 17.95 8.79 -3.74
CA ASP A 256 19.23 8.72 -3.04
C ASP A 256 19.07 8.29 -1.57
N ARG A 257 18.07 8.86 -0.88
CA ARG A 257 17.76 8.48 0.51
C ARG A 257 17.05 7.15 0.61
N ALA A 258 16.22 6.79 -0.37
CA ALA A 258 15.59 5.48 -0.42
C ALA A 258 16.64 4.35 -0.47
N VAL A 259 17.66 4.51 -1.31
CA VAL A 259 18.77 3.54 -1.41
C VAL A 259 19.46 3.33 -0.06
N ILE A 260 19.80 4.43 0.64
CA ILE A 260 20.46 4.34 1.96
C ILE A 260 19.57 3.60 2.97
N ALA A 261 18.28 3.91 3.00
CA ALA A 261 17.33 3.27 3.92
C ALA A 261 17.16 1.77 3.64
N TYR A 262 17.04 1.38 2.36
CA TYR A 262 16.93 -0.01 1.97
C TYR A 262 18.21 -0.82 2.22
N ASP A 263 19.37 -0.23 1.97
CA ASP A 263 20.65 -0.87 2.28
C ASP A 263 20.78 -1.14 3.78
N GLU A 264 20.37 -0.19 4.62
CA GLU A 264 20.39 -0.37 6.08
C GLU A 264 19.40 -1.46 6.52
N ALA A 265 18.18 -1.46 5.99
CA ALA A 265 17.19 -2.51 6.25
C ALA A 265 17.74 -3.91 5.89
N ARG A 266 18.36 -4.03 4.71
CA ARG A 266 18.97 -5.28 4.24
C ARG A 266 20.19 -5.69 5.05
N ARG A 267 21.00 -4.72 5.51
CA ARG A 267 22.17 -4.96 6.37
C ARG A 267 21.76 -5.53 7.74
N ILE A 268 20.67 -5.02 8.31
CA ILE A 268 20.11 -5.51 9.57
C ILE A 268 19.52 -6.92 9.38
N GLY A 269 18.81 -7.13 8.28
CA GLY A 269 18.22 -8.41 7.90
C GLY A 269 16.72 -8.31 7.72
N LEU A 270 16.24 -8.81 6.58
CA LEU A 270 14.82 -8.84 6.23
C LEU A 270 14.36 -10.30 6.09
N PRO A 271 13.05 -10.57 6.22
CA PRO A 271 12.49 -11.84 5.82
C PRO A 271 12.89 -12.20 4.39
N TRP A 272 13.22 -13.46 4.14
CA TRP A 272 13.74 -13.89 2.84
C TRP A 272 12.72 -13.71 1.70
N ARG A 273 11.41 -13.72 2.00
CA ARG A 273 10.30 -13.47 1.05
C ARG A 273 9.96 -11.99 0.87
N MET A 274 10.72 -11.06 1.43
CA MET A 274 10.36 -9.63 1.42
C MET A 274 10.07 -9.10 0.00
N LEU A 275 10.89 -9.51 -0.98
CA LEU A 275 10.77 -9.08 -2.38
C LEU A 275 9.76 -9.89 -3.19
N TRP A 276 8.97 -10.76 -2.56
CA TRP A 276 7.77 -11.31 -3.18
C TRP A 276 6.64 -10.29 -3.18
N TYR A 277 6.64 -9.38 -2.20
CA TYR A 277 5.54 -8.46 -1.95
C TYR A 277 5.92 -7.00 -2.13
N GLN A 278 7.18 -6.63 -1.85
CA GLN A 278 7.60 -5.23 -1.78
C GLN A 278 8.78 -4.94 -2.71
N PHE A 279 8.56 -4.08 -3.71
CA PHE A 279 9.49 -3.90 -4.83
C PHE A 279 10.29 -2.60 -4.82
N GLY A 280 10.05 -1.72 -3.85
CA GLY A 280 10.70 -0.40 -3.78
C GLY A 280 12.25 -0.42 -3.84
N PRO A 281 12.97 -1.43 -3.33
CA PRO A 281 14.42 -1.52 -3.55
C PRO A 281 14.81 -1.54 -5.04
N PHE A 282 14.06 -2.23 -5.89
CA PHE A 282 14.34 -2.25 -7.33
C PHE A 282 14.17 -0.87 -7.97
N GLU A 283 13.15 -0.13 -7.56
CA GLU A 283 12.85 1.22 -8.08
C GLU A 283 13.93 2.22 -7.68
N ALA A 284 14.31 2.24 -6.40
CA ALA A 284 15.36 3.11 -5.90
C ALA A 284 16.72 2.80 -6.54
N TYR A 285 17.08 1.52 -6.65
CA TYR A 285 18.34 1.11 -7.27
C TYR A 285 18.38 1.40 -8.77
N TYR A 286 17.25 1.28 -9.48
CA TYR A 286 17.18 1.66 -10.88
C TYR A 286 17.46 3.15 -11.07
N ALA A 287 16.81 4.00 -10.27
CA ALA A 287 16.98 5.45 -10.35
C ALA A 287 18.41 5.91 -10.06
N GLU A 288 19.11 5.23 -9.15
CA GLU A 288 20.50 5.52 -8.78
C GLU A 288 21.54 4.73 -9.60
N GLY A 289 21.13 4.05 -10.68
CA GLY A 289 22.05 3.34 -11.59
C GLY A 289 22.68 2.07 -11.02
N ARG A 290 22.15 1.52 -9.93
CA ARG A 290 22.62 0.30 -9.26
C ARG A 290 22.05 -0.96 -9.93
N TYR A 291 22.18 -1.04 -11.25
CA TYR A 291 21.57 -2.10 -12.06
C TYR A 291 22.11 -3.50 -11.73
N GLN A 292 23.40 -3.62 -11.40
CA GLN A 292 23.97 -4.91 -11.01
C GLN A 292 23.36 -5.43 -9.70
N ASP A 293 23.12 -4.56 -8.72
CA ASP A 293 22.47 -4.94 -7.47
C ASP A 293 21.03 -5.40 -7.69
N MET A 294 20.31 -4.79 -8.64
CA MET A 294 18.98 -5.26 -9.07
C MET A 294 19.05 -6.67 -9.68
N ILE A 295 20.04 -6.95 -10.54
CA ILE A 295 20.22 -8.27 -11.14
C ILE A 295 20.53 -9.33 -10.08
N ASP A 296 21.34 -8.98 -9.08
CA ASP A 296 21.68 -9.91 -8.00
C ASP A 296 20.50 -10.13 -7.06
N LEU A 297 19.71 -9.09 -6.75
CA LEU A 297 18.44 -9.22 -6.03
C LEU A 297 17.45 -10.13 -6.79
N ALA A 298 17.25 -9.87 -8.08
CA ALA A 298 16.35 -10.66 -8.90
C ALA A 298 16.81 -12.12 -9.00
N ARG A 299 18.12 -12.36 -9.16
CA ARG A 299 18.67 -13.72 -9.15
C ARG A 299 18.38 -14.41 -7.83
N ASN A 300 18.59 -13.76 -6.70
CA ASN A 300 18.35 -14.38 -5.40
C ASN A 300 16.85 -14.71 -5.22
N ASN A 301 15.96 -13.78 -5.57
CA ASN A 301 14.51 -13.97 -5.47
C ASN A 301 14.03 -15.11 -6.38
N LEU A 302 14.52 -15.20 -7.62
CA LEU A 302 14.15 -16.30 -8.55
C LEU A 302 14.65 -17.68 -8.11
N ASN A 303 15.59 -17.77 -7.16
CA ASN A 303 16.22 -19.02 -6.73
C ASN A 303 15.91 -19.38 -5.25
N ASP A 304 14.97 -18.68 -4.61
CA ASP A 304 14.67 -18.86 -3.18
C ASP A 304 13.59 -19.93 -2.87
N GLY A 305 13.04 -20.56 -3.92
CA GLY A 305 12.02 -21.61 -3.79
C GLY A 305 10.57 -21.12 -3.94
N GLY A 306 10.33 -19.83 -4.15
CA GLY A 306 9.00 -19.35 -4.54
C GLY A 306 8.95 -18.06 -5.37
N GLY A 307 10.02 -17.26 -5.40
CA GLY A 307 10.09 -16.02 -6.17
C GLY A 307 10.18 -16.20 -7.68
N GLN A 308 10.40 -17.43 -8.18
CA GLN A 308 10.26 -17.77 -9.61
C GLN A 308 8.83 -17.58 -10.15
N TYR A 309 7.87 -17.33 -9.26
CA TYR A 309 6.47 -17.06 -9.55
C TYR A 309 6.07 -15.61 -9.26
N VAL A 310 7.01 -14.67 -9.27
CA VAL A 310 6.76 -13.23 -9.02
C VAL A 310 7.15 -12.45 -10.27
N GLU A 311 6.17 -12.01 -11.07
CA GLU A 311 6.41 -11.36 -12.38
C GLU A 311 7.24 -10.09 -12.27
N GLU A 312 7.10 -9.33 -11.19
CA GLU A 312 7.84 -8.08 -10.96
C GLU A 312 9.35 -8.35 -10.94
N THR A 313 9.77 -9.51 -10.45
CA THR A 313 11.19 -9.91 -10.45
C THR A 313 11.75 -9.98 -11.86
N PHE A 314 10.98 -10.54 -12.81
CA PHE A 314 11.37 -10.59 -14.22
C PHE A 314 11.35 -9.20 -14.84
N TYR A 315 10.34 -8.39 -14.53
CA TYR A 315 10.23 -7.01 -15.02
C TYR A 315 11.43 -6.16 -14.61
N TYR A 316 11.75 -6.08 -13.32
CA TYR A 316 12.87 -5.28 -12.82
C TYR A 316 14.22 -5.81 -13.30
N ALA A 317 14.40 -7.14 -13.43
CA ALA A 317 15.58 -7.70 -14.08
C ALA A 317 15.68 -7.22 -15.54
N GLY A 318 14.58 -7.22 -16.28
CA GLY A 318 14.53 -6.71 -17.66
C GLY A 318 14.95 -5.25 -17.76
N LEU A 319 14.44 -4.38 -16.88
CA LEU A 319 14.84 -2.97 -16.82
C LEU A 319 16.34 -2.80 -16.55
N ALA A 320 16.88 -3.51 -15.56
CA ALA A 320 18.31 -3.43 -15.22
C ALA A 320 19.20 -3.92 -16.37
N ARG A 321 18.82 -5.00 -17.04
CA ARG A 321 19.55 -5.54 -18.20
C ARG A 321 19.58 -4.59 -19.38
N GLU A 322 18.44 -3.96 -19.67
CA GLU A 322 18.36 -2.94 -20.72
C GLU A 322 19.32 -1.78 -20.41
N ALA A 323 19.31 -1.28 -19.17
CA ALA A 323 20.18 -0.19 -18.75
C ALA A 323 21.68 -0.55 -18.83
N LEU A 324 22.01 -1.84 -18.72
CA LEU A 324 23.37 -2.37 -18.94
C LEU A 324 23.69 -2.67 -20.42
N GLY A 325 22.77 -2.40 -21.35
CA GLY A 325 22.94 -2.66 -22.78
C GLY A 325 22.70 -4.12 -23.19
N GLU A 326 22.24 -4.98 -22.29
CA GLU A 326 21.95 -6.40 -22.53
C GLU A 326 20.57 -6.60 -23.17
N ARG A 327 20.31 -5.96 -24.32
CA ARG A 327 18.96 -5.87 -24.93
C ARG A 327 18.26 -7.21 -25.09
N ASP A 328 18.92 -8.24 -25.63
CA ASP A 328 18.28 -9.54 -25.85
C ASP A 328 17.85 -10.22 -24.55
N ARG A 329 18.68 -10.11 -23.50
CA ARG A 329 18.35 -10.66 -22.19
C ARG A 329 17.23 -9.87 -21.52
N ALA A 330 17.19 -8.55 -21.71
CA ALA A 330 16.10 -7.70 -21.24
C ALA A 330 14.76 -8.09 -21.88
N ILE A 331 14.73 -8.28 -23.21
CA ILE A 331 13.54 -8.72 -23.95
C ILE A 331 13.06 -10.08 -23.44
N ASN A 332 13.96 -11.03 -23.20
CA ASN A 332 13.59 -12.33 -22.64
C ASN A 332 12.96 -12.19 -21.26
N ASN A 333 13.56 -11.39 -20.37
CA ASN A 333 12.99 -11.13 -19.04
C ASN A 333 11.59 -10.50 -19.12
N LEU A 334 11.38 -9.52 -20.01
CA LEU A 334 10.08 -8.88 -20.16
C LEU A 334 9.03 -9.81 -20.78
N ARG A 335 9.42 -10.69 -21.71
CA ARG A 335 8.52 -11.74 -22.23
C ARG A 335 8.07 -12.69 -21.14
N GLU A 336 8.96 -13.11 -20.24
CA GLU A 336 8.57 -13.94 -19.09
C GLU A 336 7.57 -13.21 -18.18
N ALA A 337 7.80 -11.94 -17.85
CA ALA A 337 6.86 -11.15 -17.06
C ALA A 337 5.46 -11.06 -17.72
N VAL A 338 5.40 -10.83 -19.04
CA VAL A 338 4.14 -10.75 -19.80
C VAL A 338 3.46 -12.12 -19.95
N ASN A 339 4.23 -13.19 -20.14
CA ASN A 339 3.70 -14.56 -20.18
C ASN A 339 3.09 -14.95 -18.84
N PHE A 340 3.73 -14.53 -17.75
CA PHE A 340 3.27 -14.78 -16.39
C PHE A 340 1.99 -14.01 -16.08
N ASN A 341 2.01 -12.70 -16.33
CA ASN A 341 0.88 -11.82 -16.13
C ASN A 341 0.61 -10.97 -17.39
N PRO A 342 -0.31 -11.40 -18.26
CA PRO A 342 -0.68 -10.63 -19.45
C PRO A 342 -1.31 -9.28 -19.13
N ASN A 343 -1.77 -9.05 -17.89
CA ASN A 343 -2.34 -7.79 -17.43
C ASN A 343 -1.27 -6.82 -16.90
N PHE A 344 -0.01 -7.25 -16.78
CA PHE A 344 1.08 -6.42 -16.31
C PHE A 344 1.50 -5.39 -17.37
N THR A 345 0.76 -4.28 -17.39
CA THR A 345 0.85 -3.26 -18.44
C THR A 345 2.24 -2.66 -18.56
N ALA A 346 2.93 -2.40 -17.44
CA ALA A 346 4.29 -1.86 -17.47
C ALA A 346 5.29 -2.79 -18.19
N ALA A 347 5.18 -4.10 -18.00
CA ALA A 347 6.03 -5.07 -18.69
C ALA A 347 5.73 -5.14 -20.19
N ARG A 348 4.44 -5.11 -20.59
CA ARG A 348 4.03 -5.09 -22.00
C ARG A 348 4.53 -3.85 -22.72
N GLU A 349 4.26 -2.66 -22.17
CA GLU A 349 4.68 -1.39 -22.76
C GLU A 349 6.19 -1.34 -22.94
N LYS A 350 6.94 -1.84 -21.95
CA LYS A 350 8.39 -1.90 -22.03
C LYS A 350 8.90 -2.89 -23.07
N LEU A 351 8.27 -4.05 -23.18
CA LEU A 351 8.58 -5.04 -24.20
C LEU A 351 8.33 -4.49 -25.61
N ASP A 352 7.20 -3.82 -25.82
CA ASP A 352 6.85 -3.20 -27.10
C ASP A 352 7.90 -2.14 -27.50
N GLN A 353 8.33 -1.29 -26.56
CA GLN A 353 9.39 -0.31 -26.79
C GLN A 353 10.73 -0.94 -27.20
N LEU A 354 11.05 -2.14 -26.71
CA LEU A 354 12.30 -2.85 -27.03
C LEU A 354 12.20 -3.78 -28.24
N THR A 355 11.02 -3.93 -28.85
CA THR A 355 10.83 -4.81 -30.00
C THR A 355 10.36 -4.07 -31.25
N GLN A 356 9.99 -2.80 -31.11
CA GLN A 356 10.01 -1.80 -32.17
C GLN A 356 11.46 -1.41 -32.50
#